data_AF-A0A512M7W3-F1
#
_entry.id   AF-A0A512M7W3-F1
#
_cell.length_a   1.000
_cell.length_b   1.000
_cell.length_c   1.000
_cell.angle_alpha   90.00
_cell.angle_beta   90.00
_cell.angle_gamma   90.00
#
_symmetry.space_group_name_H-M   'P 1'
#
loop_
_entity.id
_entity.type
_entity.pdbx_description
1 polymer ?
#
loop_
_entity_poly.entity_id
_entity_poly.type
_entity_poly.pdbx_seq_one_letter_code
_entity_poly.pdbx_strand_id
1 'polypeptide(L)'
;MEIPGLKKELFEGITADDLLRPGTEPNSVKVTLVATFNAANYGMNFNGYSHGKAILTIPVGTKVNVTFINPSPVPHSAIVIDKPDTKKLQIAEPWFKGGASPKHLVGQTMGKSEFSFTADEAGEYALACGFPSHGVAGHWISLNVSADAKVPTLQLGDQPAKEVK
;
A
#
# COMPACT_ATOMS: atom_id res chain seq x y z
N MET A 1 -14.79 -6.25 16.15
CA MET A 1 -15.94 -5.63 15.44
C MET A 1 -15.88 -6.11 14.00
N GLU A 2 -16.97 -6.67 13.49
CA GLU A 2 -17.04 -7.11 12.08
C GLU A 2 -17.38 -5.92 11.18
N ILE A 3 -16.85 -5.91 9.96
CA ILE A 3 -17.14 -4.88 8.96
C ILE A 3 -18.28 -5.40 8.08
N PRO A 4 -19.44 -4.73 8.03
CA PRO A 4 -20.57 -5.18 7.23
C PRO A 4 -20.21 -5.34 5.75
N GLY A 5 -20.59 -6.48 5.16
CA GLY A 5 -20.41 -6.77 3.74
C GLY A 5 -18.97 -7.12 3.31
N LEU A 6 -18.01 -7.21 4.23
CA LEU A 6 -16.62 -7.54 3.92
C LEU A 6 -16.47 -8.98 3.41
N LYS A 7 -15.93 -9.16 2.20
CA LYS A 7 -15.61 -10.48 1.61
C LYS A 7 -14.25 -10.99 2.09
N LYS A 8 -14.24 -11.64 3.26
CA LYS A 8 -13.01 -12.19 3.88
C LYS A 8 -12.30 -13.22 3.00
N GLU A 9 -13.02 -13.93 2.16
CA GLU A 9 -12.48 -14.92 1.21
C GLU A 9 -11.48 -14.33 0.21
N LEU A 10 -11.54 -13.01 -0.06
CA LEU A 10 -10.60 -12.38 -0.99
C LEU A 10 -9.18 -12.26 -0.43
N PHE A 11 -9.02 -12.31 0.88
CA PHE A 11 -7.73 -12.20 1.58
C PHE A 11 -7.53 -13.28 2.65
N GLU A 12 -8.26 -14.39 2.55
CA GLU A 12 -8.10 -15.51 3.46
C GLU A 12 -6.65 -16.01 3.47
N GLY A 13 -6.11 -16.24 4.67
CA GLY A 13 -4.72 -16.64 4.88
C GLY A 13 -3.68 -15.52 4.74
N ILE A 14 -4.07 -14.31 4.31
CA ILE A 14 -3.16 -13.16 4.24
C ILE A 14 -3.07 -12.53 5.64
N THR A 15 -1.84 -12.28 6.07
CA THR A 15 -1.51 -11.58 7.32
C THR A 15 -0.88 -10.21 7.03
N ALA A 16 -0.68 -9.40 8.07
CA ALA A 16 0.05 -8.15 7.93
C ALA A 16 1.51 -8.34 7.50
N ASP A 17 2.15 -9.45 7.89
CA ASP A 17 3.52 -9.77 7.50
C ASP A 17 3.65 -10.11 5.99
N ASP A 18 2.54 -10.40 5.30
CA ASP A 18 2.50 -10.62 3.85
C ASP A 18 2.47 -9.33 3.03
N LEU A 19 2.42 -8.16 3.71
CA LEU A 19 2.39 -6.85 3.07
C LEU A 19 3.61 -6.63 2.17
N LEU A 20 4.79 -7.08 2.57
CA LEU A 20 6.02 -6.97 1.77
C LEU A 20 6.78 -8.31 1.78
N ARG A 21 7.04 -8.85 0.59
CA ARG A 21 7.79 -10.10 0.38
C ARG A 21 8.83 -9.90 -0.73
N PRO A 22 9.86 -10.76 -0.83
CA PRO A 22 10.75 -10.74 -1.99
C PRO A 22 9.95 -10.98 -3.26
N GLY A 23 10.34 -10.32 -4.34
CA GLY A 23 9.82 -10.62 -5.66
C GLY A 23 10.53 -11.82 -6.27
N THR A 24 10.02 -12.29 -7.40
CA THR A 24 10.60 -13.43 -8.15
C THR A 24 11.68 -13.01 -9.14
N GLU A 25 11.86 -11.70 -9.34
CA GLU A 25 12.86 -11.13 -10.25
C GLU A 25 14.03 -10.50 -9.45
N PRO A 26 15.23 -10.37 -10.04
CA PRO A 26 16.31 -9.62 -9.42
C PRO A 26 15.89 -8.20 -9.05
N ASN A 27 16.29 -7.72 -7.87
CA ASN A 27 15.97 -6.39 -7.35
C ASN A 27 14.45 -6.05 -7.41
N SER A 28 13.61 -7.00 -7.01
CA SER A 28 12.16 -6.80 -6.97
C SER A 28 11.55 -7.21 -5.64
N VAL A 29 10.42 -6.60 -5.32
CA VAL A 29 9.57 -6.94 -4.17
C VAL A 29 8.13 -7.15 -4.62
N LYS A 30 7.41 -7.98 -3.87
CA LYS A 30 5.96 -8.12 -3.97
C LYS A 30 5.31 -7.39 -2.79
N VAL A 31 4.29 -6.58 -3.10
CA VAL A 31 3.42 -5.94 -2.11
C VAL A 31 2.03 -6.50 -2.22
N THR A 32 1.53 -7.11 -1.14
CA THR A 32 0.13 -7.57 -1.06
C THR A 32 -0.69 -6.59 -0.24
N LEU A 33 -1.35 -5.66 -0.92
CA LEU A 33 -2.02 -4.51 -0.32
C LEU A 33 -3.53 -4.76 -0.20
N VAL A 34 -4.02 -4.97 1.01
CA VAL A 34 -5.44 -5.28 1.27
C VAL A 34 -6.12 -4.09 1.95
N ALA A 35 -7.05 -3.44 1.27
CA ALA A 35 -7.90 -2.41 1.87
C ALA A 35 -8.85 -3.01 2.90
N THR A 36 -9.25 -2.23 3.90
CA THR A 36 -10.30 -2.61 4.87
C THR A 36 -10.04 -3.98 5.54
N PHE A 37 -8.77 -4.28 5.84
CA PHE A 37 -8.33 -5.59 6.33
C PHE A 37 -9.01 -5.98 7.66
N ASN A 38 -9.25 -4.98 8.51
CA ASN A 38 -9.99 -5.10 9.77
C ASN A 38 -10.67 -3.76 10.13
N ALA A 39 -11.35 -3.70 11.26
CA ALA A 39 -12.09 -2.51 11.71
C ALA A 39 -11.21 -1.32 12.17
N ALA A 40 -9.88 -1.45 12.19
CA ALA A 40 -8.99 -0.35 12.57
C ALA A 40 -9.18 0.86 11.65
N ASN A 41 -9.07 2.06 12.22
CA ASN A 41 -9.34 3.32 11.52
C ASN A 41 -10.69 3.32 10.77
N TYR A 42 -11.74 2.73 11.37
CA TYR A 42 -13.06 2.61 10.74
C TYR A 42 -13.06 1.89 9.38
N GLY A 43 -12.11 0.96 9.17
CA GLY A 43 -11.91 0.27 7.89
C GLY A 43 -10.98 1.00 6.91
N MET A 44 -10.51 2.20 7.26
CA MET A 44 -9.63 3.01 6.43
C MET A 44 -8.16 2.65 6.62
N ASN A 45 -7.81 1.41 6.25
CA ASN A 45 -6.47 0.86 6.45
C ASN A 45 -6.04 -0.04 5.29
N PHE A 46 -4.72 -0.18 5.14
CA PHE A 46 -4.12 -1.26 4.37
C PHE A 46 -3.48 -2.27 5.33
N ASN A 47 -3.88 -3.53 5.22
CA ASN A 47 -3.36 -4.66 6.03
C ASN A 47 -3.47 -4.40 7.55
N GLY A 48 -4.45 -3.59 7.99
CA GLY A 48 -4.66 -3.21 9.38
C GLY A 48 -3.94 -1.93 9.82
N TYR A 49 -3.11 -1.34 8.96
CA TYR A 49 -2.33 -0.13 9.26
C TYR A 49 -2.83 1.08 8.49
N SER A 50 -2.69 2.24 9.12
CA SER A 50 -3.15 3.54 8.63
C SER A 50 -2.17 4.63 9.07
N HIS A 51 -2.29 5.83 8.51
CA HIS A 51 -1.47 6.99 8.88
C HIS A 51 0.04 6.71 8.81
N GLY A 52 0.47 5.88 7.85
CA GLY A 52 1.88 5.57 7.68
C GLY A 52 2.48 4.58 8.66
N LYS A 53 1.67 3.93 9.51
CA LYS A 53 2.15 3.03 10.57
C LYS A 53 2.67 1.67 10.08
N ALA A 54 2.46 1.32 8.83
CA ALA A 54 3.31 0.30 8.18
C ALA A 54 4.32 1.05 7.31
N ILE A 55 5.60 0.71 7.44
CA ILE A 55 6.70 1.38 6.74
C ILE A 55 7.43 0.33 5.91
N LEU A 56 7.36 0.49 4.59
CA LEU A 56 8.14 -0.28 3.64
C LEU A 56 9.36 0.56 3.31
N THR A 57 10.56 0.07 3.61
CA THR A 57 11.80 0.71 3.13
C THR A 57 12.40 -0.16 2.04
N ILE A 58 12.66 0.43 0.87
CA ILE A 58 13.24 -0.29 -0.28
C ILE A 58 14.46 0.46 -0.83
N PRO A 59 15.45 -0.25 -1.40
CA PRO A 59 16.50 0.39 -2.17
C PRO A 59 15.97 1.15 -3.39
N VAL A 60 16.64 2.24 -3.77
CA VAL A 60 16.38 2.90 -5.06
C VAL A 60 16.62 1.95 -6.24
N GLY A 61 15.78 2.04 -7.25
CA GLY A 61 15.76 1.17 -8.42
C GLY A 61 15.02 -0.16 -8.22
N THR A 62 14.50 -0.45 -7.02
CA THR A 62 13.72 -1.68 -6.79
C THR A 62 12.41 -1.67 -7.59
N LYS A 63 12.14 -2.78 -8.27
CA LYS A 63 10.86 -3.04 -8.94
C LYS A 63 9.82 -3.47 -7.91
N VAL A 64 8.70 -2.77 -7.83
CA VAL A 64 7.62 -3.07 -6.90
C VAL A 64 6.42 -3.61 -7.68
N ASN A 65 6.06 -4.86 -7.42
CA ASN A 65 4.87 -5.52 -7.97
C ASN A 65 3.77 -5.54 -6.92
N VAL A 66 2.68 -4.82 -7.14
CA VAL A 66 1.60 -4.66 -6.17
C VAL A 66 0.37 -5.46 -6.59
N THR A 67 -0.08 -6.36 -5.72
CA THR A 67 -1.42 -6.93 -5.78
C THR A 67 -2.32 -6.15 -4.82
N PHE A 68 -3.22 -5.34 -5.37
CA PHE A 68 -4.22 -4.60 -4.60
C PHE A 68 -5.51 -5.41 -4.49
N ILE A 69 -6.03 -5.55 -3.26
CA ILE A 69 -7.26 -6.28 -2.95
C ILE A 69 -8.19 -5.34 -2.20
N ASN A 70 -9.41 -5.14 -2.73
CA ASN A 70 -10.48 -4.49 -1.99
C ASN A 70 -11.61 -5.50 -1.68
N PRO A 71 -11.71 -5.99 -0.44
CA PRO A 71 -12.79 -6.86 0.03
C PRO A 71 -14.06 -6.11 0.48
N SER A 72 -14.09 -4.78 0.38
CA SER A 72 -15.18 -3.92 0.87
C SER A 72 -16.18 -3.57 -0.23
N PRO A 73 -17.47 -3.31 0.13
CA PRO A 73 -18.43 -2.68 -0.79
C PRO A 73 -18.15 -1.18 -1.00
N VAL A 74 -17.30 -0.58 -0.16
CA VAL A 74 -16.83 0.80 -0.33
C VAL A 74 -15.71 0.83 -1.39
N PRO A 75 -15.75 1.74 -2.37
CA PRO A 75 -14.66 1.87 -3.34
C PRO A 75 -13.34 2.27 -2.69
N HIS A 76 -12.29 1.49 -2.98
CA HIS A 76 -10.92 1.79 -2.62
C HIS A 76 -10.00 1.57 -3.82
N SER A 77 -8.84 2.20 -3.77
CA SER A 77 -7.77 2.10 -4.77
C SER A 77 -6.41 2.20 -4.08
N ALA A 78 -5.34 2.15 -4.87
CA ALA A 78 -3.99 2.43 -4.40
C ALA A 78 -3.28 3.35 -5.40
N ILE A 79 -2.50 4.29 -4.87
CA ILE A 79 -1.64 5.20 -5.62
C ILE A 79 -0.38 5.50 -4.79
N VAL A 80 0.78 5.56 -5.43
CA VAL A 80 2.01 6.06 -4.82
C VAL A 80 2.06 7.57 -4.99
N ILE A 81 2.19 8.29 -3.89
CA ILE A 81 2.23 9.76 -3.86
C ILE A 81 3.38 10.24 -2.99
N ASP A 82 3.79 11.49 -3.17
CA ASP A 82 4.68 12.15 -2.21
C ASP A 82 4.02 12.20 -0.82
N LYS A 83 4.77 11.95 0.25
CA LYS A 83 4.20 11.79 1.59
C LYS A 83 3.47 13.05 2.11
N PRO A 84 3.96 14.29 1.88
CA PRO A 84 3.23 15.52 2.22
C PRO A 84 1.86 15.63 1.53
N ASP A 85 1.63 14.91 0.42
CA ASP A 85 0.39 14.95 -0.35
C ASP A 85 -0.72 14.08 0.24
N THR A 86 -0.44 13.30 1.28
CA THR A 86 -1.46 12.55 2.05
C THR A 86 -2.56 13.44 2.64
N LYS A 87 -2.30 14.75 2.78
CA LYS A 87 -3.28 15.76 3.22
C LYS A 87 -4.16 16.34 2.10
N LYS A 88 -3.87 16.03 0.83
CA LYS A 88 -4.69 16.47 -0.31
C LYS A 88 -5.89 15.54 -0.47
N LEU A 89 -7.02 16.11 -0.90
CA LEU A 89 -8.27 15.35 -1.06
C LEU A 89 -8.16 14.25 -2.11
N GLN A 90 -7.40 14.47 -3.18
CA GLN A 90 -7.16 13.51 -4.23
C GLN A 90 -5.92 13.90 -5.03
N ILE A 91 -5.19 12.90 -5.53
CA ILE A 91 -4.04 13.09 -6.40
C ILE A 91 -4.34 12.47 -7.77
N ALA A 92 -4.10 13.24 -8.82
CA ALA A 92 -4.43 12.85 -10.19
C ALA A 92 -3.53 11.74 -10.72
N GLU A 93 -2.22 11.84 -10.49
CA GLU A 93 -1.21 10.97 -11.10
C GLU A 93 -0.29 10.37 -10.04
N PRO A 94 0.15 9.11 -10.21
CA PRO A 94 1.13 8.52 -9.31
C PRO A 94 2.48 9.21 -9.45
N TRP A 95 3.26 9.23 -8.37
CA TRP A 95 4.64 9.74 -8.40
C TRP A 95 5.51 8.93 -9.37
N PHE A 96 5.55 7.62 -9.18
CA PHE A 96 6.25 6.72 -10.10
C PHE A 96 5.32 6.30 -11.24
N LYS A 97 5.85 6.26 -12.47
CA LYS A 97 5.11 5.74 -13.62
C LYS A 97 4.63 4.31 -13.35
N GLY A 98 3.31 4.10 -13.50
CA GLY A 98 2.66 2.81 -13.20
C GLY A 98 2.35 2.58 -11.72
N GLY A 99 2.66 3.53 -10.83
CA GLY A 99 2.46 3.45 -9.39
C GLY A 99 1.02 3.62 -8.92
N ALA A 100 0.03 3.20 -9.70
CA ALA A 100 -1.38 3.29 -9.33
C ALA A 100 -2.16 2.04 -9.78
N SER A 101 -3.11 1.61 -8.96
CA SER A 101 -4.10 0.62 -9.38
C SER A 101 -4.94 1.16 -10.54
N PRO A 102 -5.49 0.31 -11.42
CA PRO A 102 -6.51 0.73 -12.38
C PRO A 102 -7.63 1.52 -11.69
N LYS A 103 -8.12 2.58 -12.35
CA LYS A 103 -9.21 3.42 -11.84
C LYS A 103 -8.93 4.06 -10.47
N HIS A 104 -7.69 4.42 -10.15
CA HIS A 104 -7.31 4.91 -8.82
C HIS A 104 -8.13 6.12 -8.33
N LEU A 105 -8.64 6.96 -9.22
CA LEU A 105 -9.49 8.11 -8.88
C LEU A 105 -10.91 7.75 -8.44
N VAL A 106 -11.45 6.63 -8.91
CA VAL A 106 -12.84 6.21 -8.62
C VAL A 106 -12.93 4.92 -7.79
N GLY A 107 -11.83 4.18 -7.69
CA GLY A 107 -11.76 2.94 -6.93
C GLY A 107 -12.40 1.74 -7.61
N GLN A 108 -12.23 0.59 -6.97
CA GLN A 108 -12.95 -0.64 -7.26
C GLN A 108 -13.58 -1.17 -5.97
N THR A 109 -14.58 -2.04 -6.09
CA THR A 109 -15.21 -2.76 -4.97
C THR A 109 -15.03 -4.26 -5.18
N MET A 110 -14.97 -5.04 -4.11
CA MET A 110 -15.04 -6.52 -4.17
C MET A 110 -14.16 -7.18 -5.24
N GLY A 111 -12.88 -6.81 -5.28
CA GLY A 111 -12.02 -7.19 -6.40
C GLY A 111 -10.54 -7.13 -6.11
N LYS A 112 -9.78 -7.62 -7.09
CA LYS A 112 -8.33 -7.61 -7.11
C LYS A 112 -7.85 -6.91 -8.38
N SER A 113 -6.75 -6.18 -8.27
CA SER A 113 -6.08 -5.55 -9.40
C SER A 113 -4.58 -5.53 -9.16
N GLU A 114 -3.81 -5.50 -10.24
CA GLU A 114 -2.36 -5.48 -10.17
C GLU A 114 -1.83 -4.21 -10.83
N PHE A 115 -0.70 -3.72 -10.32
CA PHE A 115 0.09 -2.66 -10.94
C PHE A 115 1.54 -2.80 -10.51
N SER A 116 2.44 -2.13 -11.24
CA SER A 116 3.85 -2.16 -10.90
C SER A 116 4.54 -0.86 -11.27
N PHE A 117 5.59 -0.54 -10.52
CA PHE A 117 6.42 0.64 -10.74
C PHE A 117 7.86 0.33 -10.34
N THR A 118 8.78 1.15 -10.80
CA THR A 118 10.17 1.15 -10.32
C THR A 118 10.34 2.36 -9.43
N ALA A 119 10.88 2.16 -8.23
CA ALA A 119 11.17 3.23 -7.29
C ALA A 119 12.52 3.87 -7.64
N ASP A 120 12.58 4.64 -8.73
CA ASP A 120 13.82 5.17 -9.33
C ASP A 120 14.32 6.48 -8.70
N GLU A 121 13.59 7.03 -7.73
CA GLU A 121 13.96 8.25 -7.00
C GLU A 121 13.88 8.03 -5.49
N ALA A 122 14.98 8.30 -4.79
CA ALA A 122 15.03 8.23 -3.33
C ALA A 122 14.16 9.34 -2.70
N GLY A 123 13.43 9.01 -1.64
CA GLY A 123 12.49 9.93 -1.01
C GLY A 123 11.53 9.26 -0.05
N GLU A 124 10.66 10.07 0.56
CA GLU A 124 9.57 9.62 1.42
C GLU A 124 8.23 9.71 0.68
N TYR A 125 7.62 8.56 0.46
CA TYR A 125 6.35 8.43 -0.27
C TYR A 125 5.30 7.75 0.60
N ALA A 126 4.08 7.68 0.08
CA ALA A 126 3.00 6.90 0.65
C ALA A 126 2.34 6.04 -0.43
N LEU A 127 2.02 4.79 -0.09
CA LEU A 127 1.00 4.00 -0.78
C LEU A 127 -0.35 4.36 -0.15
N ALA A 128 -1.13 5.18 -0.85
CA ALA A 128 -2.37 5.78 -0.36
C ALA A 128 -3.60 5.32 -1.15
N CYS A 129 -4.78 5.40 -0.52
CA CYS A 129 -6.04 5.25 -1.24
C CYS A 129 -6.32 6.51 -2.06
N GLY A 130 -6.47 6.35 -3.38
CA GLY A 130 -6.71 7.44 -4.34
C GLY A 130 -8.17 7.89 -4.44
N PHE A 131 -9.10 7.18 -3.81
CA PHE A 131 -10.51 7.61 -3.72
C PHE A 131 -10.62 8.91 -2.91
N PRO A 132 -11.49 9.87 -3.30
CA PRO A 132 -11.54 11.18 -2.67
C PRO A 132 -11.63 11.14 -1.14
N SER A 133 -10.80 11.96 -0.49
CA SER A 133 -10.66 12.14 0.97
C SER A 133 -10.13 10.94 1.78
N HIS A 134 -10.02 9.74 1.17
CA HIS A 134 -9.58 8.55 1.90
C HIS A 134 -8.13 8.65 2.39
N GLY A 135 -7.24 9.24 1.59
CA GLY A 135 -5.86 9.55 2.01
C GLY A 135 -5.81 10.48 3.22
N VAL A 136 -6.63 11.54 3.24
CA VAL A 136 -6.73 12.49 4.36
C VAL A 136 -7.23 11.80 5.64
N ALA A 137 -8.13 10.83 5.52
CA ALA A 137 -8.60 9.99 6.63
C ALA A 137 -7.57 8.95 7.11
N GLY A 138 -6.35 8.98 6.58
CA GLY A 138 -5.26 8.09 6.99
C GLY A 138 -5.20 6.75 6.27
N HIS A 139 -5.95 6.57 5.17
CA HIS A 139 -5.93 5.32 4.40
C HIS A 139 -4.67 5.21 3.54
N TRP A 140 -3.51 5.11 4.19
CA TRP A 140 -2.20 5.02 3.57
C TRP A 140 -1.15 4.40 4.50
N ILE A 141 -0.11 3.84 3.89
CA ILE A 141 1.10 3.31 4.55
C ILE A 141 2.34 3.98 3.95
N SER A 142 3.45 4.01 4.69
CA SER A 142 4.68 4.70 4.28
C SER A 142 5.48 3.84 3.31
N LEU A 143 6.03 4.48 2.28
CA LEU A 143 7.01 3.91 1.36
C LEU A 143 8.26 4.78 1.36
N ASN A 144 9.34 4.33 1.98
CA ASN A 144 10.62 5.01 1.99
C ASN A 144 11.52 4.38 0.91
N VAL A 145 11.97 5.19 -0.05
CA VAL A 145 12.93 4.76 -1.06
C VAL A 145 14.29 5.31 -0.67
N SER A 146 15.24 4.43 -0.36
CA SER A 146 16.53 4.79 0.22
C SER A 146 17.67 4.53 -0.76
N ALA A 147 18.58 5.49 -0.91
CA ALA A 147 19.83 5.30 -1.64
C ALA A 147 20.84 4.40 -0.88
N ASP A 148 20.70 4.30 0.44
CA ASP A 148 21.64 3.62 1.32
C ASP A 148 21.21 2.20 1.66
N ALA A 149 19.91 1.93 1.69
CA ALA A 149 19.36 0.60 1.97
C ALA A 149 19.91 -0.43 0.97
N LYS A 150 20.34 -1.58 1.49
CA LYS A 150 20.85 -2.70 0.68
C LYS A 150 19.83 -3.82 0.50
N VAL A 151 18.87 -3.90 1.39
CA VAL A 151 17.79 -4.89 1.38
C VAL A 151 16.47 -4.20 1.75
N PRO A 152 15.33 -4.70 1.26
CA PRO A 152 14.03 -4.20 1.69
C PRO A 152 13.74 -4.54 3.15
N THR A 153 13.06 -3.65 3.87
CA THR A 153 12.59 -3.89 5.24
C THR A 153 11.12 -3.53 5.39
N LEU A 154 10.46 -4.23 6.32
CA LEU A 154 9.09 -3.97 6.73
C LEU A 154 9.05 -3.67 8.23
N GLN A 155 8.49 -2.52 8.59
CA GLN A 155 8.16 -2.15 9.96
C GLN A 155 6.65 -2.05 10.13
N LEU A 156 6.12 -2.68 11.19
CA LEU A 156 4.69 -2.71 11.48
C LEU A 156 4.42 -2.09 12.85
N GLY A 157 3.85 -0.88 12.85
CA GLY A 157 3.64 -0.08 14.05
C GLY A 157 4.94 0.20 14.78
N ASP A 158 4.95 -0.04 16.08
CA ASP A 158 6.11 0.18 16.96
C ASP A 158 7.07 -1.02 16.99
N GLN A 159 6.80 -2.06 16.19
CA GLN A 159 7.70 -3.22 16.10
C GLN A 159 9.00 -2.84 15.38
N PRO A 160 10.13 -3.50 15.68
CA PRO A 160 11.36 -3.32 14.93
C PRO A 160 11.17 -3.66 13.45
N ALA A 161 11.86 -2.92 12.57
CA ALA A 161 11.92 -3.24 11.15
C ALA A 161 12.57 -4.62 10.95
N LYS A 162 11.99 -5.43 10.07
CA LYS A 162 12.50 -6.75 9.69
C LYS A 162 12.94 -6.74 8.24
N GLU A 163 14.09 -7.33 7.95
CA GLU A 163 14.52 -7.58 6.57
C GLU A 163 13.54 -8.51 5.86
N VAL A 164 13.30 -8.23 4.59
CA VAL A 164 12.53 -9.08 3.69
C VAL A 164 13.52 -9.93 2.91
N LYS A 165 13.57 -11.23 3.24
CA LYS A 165 14.48 -12.24 2.67
C LYS A 165 13.73 -13.21 1.78
#